data_AF-A0A8C4T7C1-F1
#
_entry.id   AF-A0A8C4T7C1-F1
#
_cell.length_a   1.000
_cell.length_b   1.000
_cell.length_c   1.000
_cell.angle_alpha   90.00
_cell.angle_beta   90.00
_cell.angle_gamma   90.00
#
_symmetry.space_group_name_H-M   'P 1'
#
loop_
_entity.id
_entity.type
_entity.pdbx_description
1 polymer ?
#
loop_
_entity_poly.entity_id
_entity_poly.type
_entity_poly.pdbx_seq_one_letter_code
_entity_poly.pdbx_strand_id
1 'polypeptide(L)'
;MDLNATTLTSASPAMVGATSTCGTNATCVNTAGSFFCQCTSGYQLINNTLCVDVDECRKGASICQANEECMNTPGSYQCKCKPGFAKQNGVTCIDVDECQGKPCDALASCFNTFGSFVCTCKAGYTGNGLKCTDIDECSQSSACHSHASCTNLPGNFSCQCAEGFDGNGFSCADKNECTLRNDTCPLGTVCLNSAGSYACSCLNGTLGNGVQCQDVDECKENVCLDRQMICLNIPGSFTCMCKSGFTLNGTSCQVQETMCHSDAFCNNTLGSFLCQCRDGYQGDGYACSDVDECQVDGICPSDFQCSNTNGSYHCSCPPGFRSDGHSCQDVNECINQTGPCHLAATCTNLPGSYSCECLVGYSGDGHSCRDVDECSTRESLCHKQATCRNSLGSYHCICKAGFGASGASCIDIDECQQERGRCHGQAACVNTVGSYYCVCAPGFTGNGRSCFDINECEEQQPCPPGSNCINLGGSYTCTCAASAPCGLPLVHGVLSLSTRFS
;
A
#
# COMPACT_ATOMS: atom_id res chain seq x y z
N MET A 1 -14.66 36.92 -108.22
CA MET A 1 -14.90 36.80 -109.66
C MET A 1 -15.65 38.05 -110.06
N ASP A 2 -14.92 39.00 -110.64
CA ASP A 2 -15.49 40.17 -111.31
C ASP A 2 -16.44 39.73 -112.42
N LEU A 3 -17.50 40.50 -112.65
CA LEU A 3 -18.05 40.78 -113.97
C LEU A 3 -18.93 42.04 -113.91
N ASN A 4 -18.77 42.85 -114.94
CA ASN A 4 -19.03 44.29 -115.00
C ASN A 4 -20.22 44.59 -115.94
N ALA A 5 -20.73 45.83 -115.84
CA ALA A 5 -21.27 46.69 -116.92
C ALA A 5 -22.76 46.63 -117.36
N THR A 6 -23.50 47.70 -116.98
CA THR A 6 -24.26 48.71 -117.80
C THR A 6 -25.18 48.26 -118.98
N THR A 7 -26.34 48.85 -119.32
CA THR A 7 -26.75 50.28 -119.45
C THR A 7 -28.26 50.46 -119.78
N LEU A 8 -28.73 51.71 -119.59
CA LEU A 8 -30.03 52.40 -119.79
C LEU A 8 -30.85 52.18 -121.10
N THR A 9 -32.15 52.49 -121.06
CA THR A 9 -32.83 53.52 -121.92
C THR A 9 -34.31 53.77 -121.53
N SER A 10 -34.78 54.99 -121.82
CA SER A 10 -36.01 55.70 -121.44
C SER A 10 -37.10 55.72 -122.52
N ALA A 11 -38.39 55.90 -122.14
CA ALA A 11 -39.31 56.96 -122.61
C ALA A 11 -40.82 56.63 -122.43
N SER A 12 -41.61 57.66 -122.08
CA SER A 12 -43.08 57.79 -121.90
C SER A 12 -43.80 58.03 -123.26
N PRO A 13 -45.12 58.41 -123.44
CA PRO A 13 -46.18 58.87 -122.48
C PRO A 13 -47.69 58.50 -122.74
N ALA A 14 -48.57 58.87 -121.77
CA ALA A 14 -49.98 59.42 -121.84
C ALA A 14 -51.17 58.62 -122.47
N MET A 15 -52.50 58.73 -122.15
CA MET A 15 -53.40 59.41 -121.16
C MET A 15 -54.88 58.89 -121.32
N VAL A 16 -55.64 58.76 -120.20
CA VAL A 16 -57.10 59.01 -119.87
C VAL A 16 -58.30 58.23 -120.48
N GLY A 17 -59.20 57.72 -119.59
CA GLY A 17 -60.66 57.52 -119.80
C GLY A 17 -61.37 56.65 -118.73
N ALA A 18 -62.29 57.20 -117.92
CA ALA A 18 -62.90 56.55 -116.73
C ALA A 18 -64.21 55.76 -117.01
N THR A 19 -64.32 54.55 -116.43
CA THR A 19 -65.57 53.76 -116.26
C THR A 19 -65.61 53.20 -114.83
N SER A 20 -66.68 53.48 -114.08
CA SER A 20 -66.82 53.07 -112.67
C SER A 20 -67.29 51.61 -112.56
N THR A 21 -66.35 50.70 -112.30
CA THR A 21 -66.54 49.26 -112.02
C THR A 21 -66.17 48.96 -110.56
N CYS A 22 -66.76 47.93 -109.95
CA CYS A 22 -66.36 47.47 -108.61
C CYS A 22 -64.90 46.97 -108.62
N GLY A 23 -64.14 47.26 -107.56
CA GLY A 23 -62.76 46.81 -107.42
C GLY A 23 -62.62 45.28 -107.29
N THR A 24 -61.38 44.80 -107.33
CA THR A 24 -61.04 43.38 -107.14
C THR A 24 -61.57 42.84 -105.79
N ASN A 25 -61.95 41.56 -105.74
CA ASN A 25 -62.56 40.91 -104.57
C ASN A 25 -63.93 41.48 -104.15
N ALA A 26 -64.65 42.04 -105.13
CA ALA A 26 -66.02 42.51 -104.99
C ALA A 26 -66.93 41.93 -106.09
N THR A 27 -68.18 41.64 -105.74
CA THR A 27 -69.26 41.29 -106.66
C THR A 27 -70.19 42.48 -106.81
N CYS A 28 -70.55 42.83 -108.05
CA CYS A 28 -71.43 43.96 -108.32
C CYS A 28 -72.90 43.52 -108.18
N VAL A 29 -73.66 44.17 -107.30
CA VAL A 29 -75.08 43.93 -107.10
C VAL A 29 -75.86 45.15 -107.60
N ASN A 30 -76.67 44.95 -108.64
CA ASN A 30 -77.47 46.01 -109.25
C ASN A 30 -78.75 46.27 -108.44
N THR A 31 -79.09 47.54 -108.23
CA THR A 31 -80.34 47.98 -107.61
C THR A 31 -81.10 48.90 -108.57
N ALA A 32 -82.40 49.10 -108.35
CA ALA A 32 -83.20 49.97 -109.21
C ALA A 32 -82.70 51.43 -109.12
N GLY A 33 -81.94 51.85 -110.13
CA GLY A 33 -81.35 53.20 -110.24
C GLY A 33 -79.90 53.34 -109.74
N SER A 34 -79.24 52.27 -109.26
CA SER A 34 -77.83 52.31 -108.83
C SER A 34 -77.18 50.91 -108.82
N PHE A 35 -75.93 50.81 -108.39
CA PHE A 35 -75.24 49.55 -108.08
C PHE A 35 -74.47 49.69 -106.76
N PHE A 36 -74.25 48.59 -106.05
CA PHE A 36 -73.31 48.56 -104.92
C PHE A 36 -72.40 47.33 -105.02
N CYS A 37 -71.19 47.47 -104.49
CA CYS A 37 -70.20 46.40 -104.49
C CYS A 37 -70.30 45.60 -103.19
N GLN A 38 -70.43 44.29 -103.29
CA GLN A 38 -70.39 43.37 -102.15
C GLN A 38 -69.05 42.63 -102.14
N CYS A 39 -68.25 42.87 -101.11
CA CYS A 39 -66.96 42.21 -100.97
C CYS A 39 -67.10 40.70 -100.78
N THR A 40 -66.16 39.94 -101.35
CA THR A 40 -66.00 38.51 -101.04
C THR A 40 -65.68 38.35 -99.55
N SER A 41 -66.06 37.20 -98.97
CA SER A 41 -65.80 36.91 -97.55
C SER A 41 -64.33 37.15 -97.19
N GLY A 42 -64.06 37.75 -96.02
CA GLY A 42 -62.72 38.16 -95.59
C GLY A 42 -62.28 39.56 -96.04
N TYR A 43 -63.09 40.27 -96.82
CA TYR A 43 -62.79 41.64 -97.25
C TYR A 43 -63.86 42.64 -96.76
N GLN A 44 -63.44 43.85 -96.39
CA GLN A 44 -64.32 44.93 -95.97
C GLN A 44 -64.42 46.01 -97.04
N LEU A 45 -65.64 46.50 -97.26
CA LEU A 45 -65.91 47.54 -98.25
C LEU A 45 -65.53 48.91 -97.70
N ILE A 46 -64.63 49.59 -98.39
CA ILE A 46 -64.24 50.97 -98.12
C ILE A 46 -64.60 51.82 -99.35
N ASN A 47 -65.11 53.03 -99.11
CA ASN A 47 -65.45 54.00 -100.15
C ASN A 47 -66.38 53.45 -101.26
N ASN A 48 -67.36 52.62 -100.87
CA ASN A 48 -68.40 52.00 -101.70
C ASN A 48 -67.94 51.16 -102.92
N THR A 49 -66.64 51.07 -103.20
CA THR A 49 -66.11 50.48 -104.44
C THR A 49 -64.88 49.60 -104.23
N LEU A 50 -64.17 49.74 -103.11
CA LEU A 50 -62.91 49.04 -102.85
C LEU A 50 -63.05 48.02 -101.72
N CYS A 51 -62.69 46.78 -101.99
CA CYS A 51 -62.62 45.72 -100.99
C CYS A 51 -61.18 45.58 -100.50
N VAL A 52 -60.94 45.95 -99.24
CA VAL A 52 -59.64 45.73 -98.61
C VAL A 52 -59.71 44.51 -97.72
N ASP A 53 -58.61 43.78 -97.69
CA ASP A 53 -58.44 42.62 -96.83
C ASP A 53 -58.70 43.00 -95.37
N VAL A 54 -59.47 42.17 -94.68
CA VAL A 54 -59.66 42.33 -93.25
C VAL A 54 -58.46 41.70 -92.57
N ASP A 55 -57.61 42.50 -91.94
CA ASP A 55 -56.58 41.93 -91.05
C ASP A 55 -57.25 41.40 -89.79
N GLU A 56 -57.62 40.12 -89.79
CA GLU A 56 -58.26 39.50 -88.63
C GLU A 56 -57.33 39.53 -87.41
N CYS A 57 -56.02 39.42 -87.60
CA CYS A 57 -55.03 39.40 -86.53
C CYS A 57 -54.99 40.73 -85.74
N ARG A 58 -55.36 41.87 -86.35
CA ARG A 58 -55.37 43.20 -85.69
C ARG A 58 -56.67 43.56 -84.99
N LYS A 59 -57.76 42.81 -85.20
CA LYS A 59 -59.07 43.12 -84.61
C LYS A 59 -59.20 42.75 -83.12
N GLY A 60 -58.31 41.89 -82.60
CA GLY A 60 -58.21 41.44 -81.17
C GLY A 60 -59.42 40.62 -80.69
N ALA A 61 -59.38 39.64 -79.77
CA ALA A 61 -58.38 38.80 -79.13
C ALA A 61 -58.92 37.34 -79.15
N SER A 62 -58.06 36.32 -79.08
CA SER A 62 -58.39 34.87 -79.07
C SER A 62 -58.82 34.24 -80.42
N ILE A 63 -58.31 34.75 -81.55
CA ILE A 63 -58.57 34.18 -82.88
C ILE A 63 -57.78 32.88 -83.12
N CYS A 64 -56.57 32.77 -82.56
CA CYS A 64 -55.74 31.57 -82.58
C CYS A 64 -55.69 30.91 -81.19
N GLN A 65 -55.38 29.61 -81.13
CA GLN A 65 -55.30 28.87 -79.87
C GLN A 65 -54.04 29.25 -79.06
N ALA A 66 -53.93 28.76 -77.82
CA ALA A 66 -52.75 29.00 -77.00
C ALA A 66 -51.47 28.52 -77.71
N ASN A 67 -50.41 29.33 -77.60
CA ASN A 67 -49.11 29.12 -78.26
C ASN A 67 -49.14 29.15 -79.80
N GLU A 68 -50.15 29.75 -80.40
CA GLU A 68 -50.18 30.08 -81.82
C GLU A 68 -49.94 31.58 -82.07
N GLU A 69 -49.39 31.88 -83.24
CA GLU A 69 -49.23 33.21 -83.82
C GLU A 69 -50.12 33.32 -85.07
N CYS A 70 -50.87 34.42 -85.13
CA CYS A 70 -51.77 34.73 -86.23
C CYS A 70 -50.99 35.35 -87.40
N MET A 71 -51.12 34.76 -88.58
CA MET A 71 -50.59 35.30 -89.83
C MET A 71 -51.76 35.68 -90.75
N ASN A 72 -51.90 36.98 -91.04
CA ASN A 72 -52.92 37.46 -91.98
C ASN A 72 -52.59 37.03 -93.42
N THR A 73 -53.57 36.55 -94.16
CA THR A 73 -53.45 36.16 -95.57
C THR A 73 -54.55 36.83 -96.40
N PRO A 74 -54.38 37.05 -97.71
CA PRO A 74 -55.44 37.69 -98.50
C PRO A 74 -56.76 36.88 -98.44
N GLY A 75 -57.78 37.46 -97.81
CA GLY A 75 -59.12 36.90 -97.64
C GLY A 75 -59.30 35.94 -96.46
N SER A 76 -58.29 35.71 -95.63
CA SER A 76 -58.34 34.77 -94.49
C SER A 76 -57.15 34.97 -93.54
N TYR A 77 -57.09 34.25 -92.43
CA TYR A 77 -55.89 34.16 -91.58
C TYR A 77 -55.43 32.71 -91.43
N GLN A 78 -54.18 32.51 -91.01
CA GLN A 78 -53.64 31.20 -90.61
C GLN A 78 -52.98 31.31 -89.23
N CYS A 79 -53.24 30.32 -88.37
CA CYS A 79 -52.59 30.20 -87.07
C CYS A 79 -51.46 29.18 -87.15
N LYS A 80 -50.23 29.61 -86.88
CA LYS A 80 -49.05 28.73 -86.80
C LYS A 80 -48.58 28.64 -85.36
N CYS A 81 -48.01 27.51 -84.96
CA CYS A 81 -47.39 27.43 -83.63
C CYS A 81 -46.27 28.45 -83.52
N LYS A 82 -46.16 29.10 -82.36
CA LYS A 82 -45.02 29.93 -82.01
C LYS A 82 -43.73 29.08 -82.07
N PRO A 83 -42.55 29.69 -82.31
CA PRO A 83 -41.28 28.98 -82.21
C PRO A 83 -41.16 28.24 -80.86
N GLY A 84 -40.62 27.01 -80.87
CA GLY A 84 -40.57 26.12 -79.70
C GLY A 84 -41.81 25.23 -79.50
N PHE A 85 -42.83 25.37 -80.34
CA PHE A 85 -44.06 24.56 -80.27
C PHE A 85 -44.35 23.82 -81.58
N ALA A 86 -44.90 22.62 -81.49
CA ALA A 86 -45.30 21.82 -82.65
C ALA A 86 -46.74 21.31 -82.51
N LYS A 87 -47.44 21.15 -83.64
CA LYS A 87 -48.81 20.64 -83.65
C LYS A 87 -48.81 19.14 -83.34
N GLN A 88 -49.37 18.78 -82.18
CA GLN A 88 -49.73 17.40 -81.89
C GLN A 88 -51.11 17.11 -82.49
N ASN A 89 -51.22 16.02 -83.26
CA ASN A 89 -52.45 15.59 -83.94
C ASN A 89 -53.10 16.69 -84.83
N GLY A 90 -52.30 17.61 -85.37
CA GLY A 90 -52.75 18.66 -86.29
C GLY A 90 -53.60 19.77 -85.67
N VAL A 91 -53.85 19.74 -84.35
CA VAL A 91 -54.77 20.67 -83.68
C VAL A 91 -54.06 21.54 -82.65
N THR A 92 -53.43 20.96 -81.62
CA THR A 92 -52.89 21.72 -80.48
C THR A 92 -51.37 21.90 -80.55
N CYS A 93 -50.88 23.11 -80.33
CA CYS A 93 -49.46 23.41 -80.21
C CYS A 93 -48.95 23.05 -78.82
N ILE A 94 -48.21 21.94 -78.74
CA ILE A 94 -47.52 21.53 -77.51
C ILE A 94 -46.06 21.96 -77.58
N ASP A 95 -45.49 22.15 -76.39
CA ASP A 95 -44.08 22.42 -76.20
C ASP A 95 -43.24 21.28 -76.81
N VAL A 96 -42.20 21.64 -77.58
CA VAL A 96 -41.28 20.66 -78.16
C VAL A 96 -40.18 20.43 -77.15
N ASP A 97 -40.01 19.19 -76.69
CA ASP A 97 -38.85 18.84 -75.88
C ASP A 97 -37.59 18.80 -76.76
N GLU A 98 -36.90 19.93 -76.86
CA GLU A 98 -35.69 20.03 -77.67
C GLU A 98 -34.53 19.21 -77.10
N CYS A 99 -34.58 18.82 -75.81
CA CYS A 99 -33.54 18.03 -75.17
C CYS A 99 -33.40 16.62 -75.76
N GLN A 100 -34.45 16.08 -76.39
CA GLN A 100 -34.38 14.80 -77.11
C GLN A 100 -33.36 14.83 -78.26
N GLY A 101 -33.12 16.01 -78.85
CA GLY A 101 -32.14 16.23 -79.90
C GLY A 101 -30.69 16.38 -79.43
N LYS A 102 -30.44 16.31 -78.11
CA LYS A 102 -29.13 16.58 -77.47
C LYS A 102 -28.48 17.89 -77.97
N PRO A 103 -29.16 19.04 -77.87
CA PRO A 103 -28.66 20.32 -78.39
C PRO A 103 -27.55 20.95 -77.54
N CYS A 104 -27.38 20.50 -76.28
CA CYS A 104 -26.38 21.00 -75.34
C CYS A 104 -25.02 20.31 -75.52
N ASP A 105 -23.96 20.90 -74.94
CA ASP A 105 -22.65 20.26 -74.82
C ASP A 105 -22.77 18.91 -74.08
N ALA A 106 -21.91 17.93 -74.41
CA ALA A 106 -21.85 16.66 -73.71
C ALA A 106 -21.55 16.81 -72.20
N LEU A 107 -20.89 17.90 -71.82
CA LEU A 107 -20.57 18.28 -70.45
C LEU A 107 -21.65 19.17 -69.79
N ALA A 108 -22.80 19.38 -70.45
CA ALA A 108 -23.95 20.10 -69.92
C ALA A 108 -25.15 19.19 -69.69
N SER A 109 -26.07 19.65 -68.85
CA SER A 109 -27.40 19.10 -68.65
C SER A 109 -28.41 19.98 -69.39
N CYS A 110 -29.32 19.34 -70.12
CA CYS A 110 -30.41 20.02 -70.82
C CYS A 110 -31.67 20.01 -69.96
N PHE A 111 -32.31 21.16 -69.80
CA PHE A 111 -33.59 21.31 -69.14
C PHE A 111 -34.59 21.91 -70.14
N ASN A 112 -35.63 21.14 -70.47
CA ASN A 112 -36.70 21.62 -71.31
C ASN A 112 -37.54 22.66 -70.55
N THR A 113 -37.78 23.81 -71.17
CA THR A 113 -38.57 24.91 -70.60
C THR A 113 -39.76 25.19 -71.50
N PHE A 114 -40.78 25.88 -71.01
CA PHE A 114 -41.95 26.12 -71.85
C PHE A 114 -41.64 27.10 -72.99
N GLY A 115 -41.66 26.59 -74.23
CA GLY A 115 -41.35 27.29 -75.48
C GLY A 115 -39.87 27.36 -75.84
N SER A 116 -38.98 26.70 -75.09
CA SER A 116 -37.52 26.69 -75.35
C SER A 116 -36.80 25.67 -74.45
N PHE A 117 -35.46 25.67 -74.44
CA PHE A 117 -34.67 24.85 -73.53
C PHE A 117 -33.51 25.65 -72.95
N VAL A 118 -33.01 25.22 -71.79
CA VAL A 118 -31.83 25.80 -71.14
C VAL A 118 -30.79 24.71 -70.93
N CYS A 119 -29.56 25.00 -71.36
CA CYS A 119 -28.41 24.16 -71.08
C CYS A 119 -27.63 24.74 -69.91
N THR A 120 -27.24 23.91 -68.94
CA THR A 120 -26.37 24.30 -67.83
C THR A 120 -25.20 23.34 -67.73
N CYS A 121 -23.97 23.85 -67.64
CA CYS A 121 -22.79 23.00 -67.47
C CYS A 121 -22.91 22.13 -66.21
N LYS A 122 -22.40 20.89 -66.28
CA LYS A 122 -22.31 19.99 -65.11
C LYS A 122 -21.35 20.57 -64.08
N ALA A 123 -21.47 20.11 -62.82
CA ALA A 123 -20.56 20.53 -61.75
C ALA A 123 -19.09 20.30 -62.14
N GLY A 124 -18.21 21.26 -61.83
CA GLY A 124 -16.79 21.26 -62.25
C GLY A 124 -16.53 21.85 -63.64
N TYR A 125 -17.57 22.30 -64.35
CA TYR A 125 -17.44 22.91 -65.68
C TYR A 125 -18.08 24.29 -65.74
N THR A 126 -17.49 25.19 -66.53
CA THR A 126 -17.98 26.56 -66.75
C THR A 126 -18.24 26.82 -68.24
N GLY A 127 -19.14 27.76 -68.54
CA GLY A 127 -19.51 28.10 -69.91
C GLY A 127 -20.98 28.48 -70.06
N ASN A 128 -21.47 28.46 -71.30
CA ASN A 128 -22.84 28.86 -71.62
C ASN A 128 -23.81 27.67 -71.80
N GLY A 129 -23.41 26.46 -71.37
CA GLY A 129 -24.20 25.23 -71.53
C GLY A 129 -24.19 24.61 -72.93
N LEU A 130 -23.91 25.39 -73.97
CA LEU A 130 -23.69 24.91 -75.34
C LEU A 130 -22.22 24.59 -75.62
N LYS A 131 -21.32 25.25 -74.89
CA LYS A 131 -19.90 24.95 -74.83
C LYS A 131 -19.46 25.03 -73.38
N CYS A 132 -19.06 23.90 -72.81
CA CYS A 132 -18.57 23.81 -71.44
C CYS A 132 -17.09 23.45 -71.43
N THR A 133 -16.33 24.14 -70.60
CA THR A 133 -14.91 23.88 -70.37
C THR A 133 -14.69 23.56 -68.91
N ASP A 134 -13.71 22.70 -68.67
CA ASP A 134 -13.27 22.34 -67.33
C ASP A 134 -12.85 23.57 -66.53
N ILE A 135 -13.26 23.64 -65.26
CA ILE A 135 -12.80 24.69 -64.36
C ILE A 135 -11.44 24.22 -63.85
N ASP A 136 -10.37 24.95 -64.17
CA ASP A 136 -9.08 24.68 -63.55
C ASP A 136 -9.06 25.24 -62.13
N GLU A 137 -9.42 24.41 -61.15
CA GLU A 137 -9.39 24.83 -59.75
C GLU A 137 -7.96 25.12 -59.27
N CYS A 138 -6.94 24.48 -59.85
CA CYS A 138 -5.54 24.70 -59.48
C CYS A 138 -5.00 26.08 -59.87
N SER A 139 -5.65 26.75 -60.83
CA SER A 139 -5.36 28.14 -61.18
C SER A 139 -5.86 29.14 -60.12
N GLN A 140 -6.61 28.70 -59.10
CA GLN A 140 -7.03 29.52 -57.96
C GLN A 140 -6.01 29.46 -56.82
N SER A 141 -5.72 30.61 -56.19
CA SER A 141 -4.63 30.77 -55.20
C SER A 141 -4.79 29.99 -53.88
N SER A 142 -5.82 29.16 -53.72
CA SER A 142 -6.13 28.46 -52.47
C SER A 142 -6.81 27.11 -52.67
N ALA A 143 -6.59 26.46 -53.82
CA ALA A 143 -7.21 25.17 -54.13
C ALA A 143 -6.74 24.05 -53.18
N CYS A 144 -5.45 24.03 -52.84
CA CYS A 144 -4.83 23.04 -51.96
C CYS A 144 -4.13 23.69 -50.77
N HIS A 145 -3.70 22.88 -49.80
CA HIS A 145 -2.84 23.33 -48.72
C HIS A 145 -1.54 23.96 -49.26
N SER A 146 -0.92 24.88 -48.52
CA SER A 146 0.33 25.56 -48.94
C SER A 146 1.51 24.61 -49.18
N HIS A 147 1.47 23.41 -48.60
CA HIS A 147 2.44 22.33 -48.76
C HIS A 147 1.88 21.15 -49.57
N ALA A 148 0.98 21.42 -50.51
CA ALA A 148 0.42 20.41 -51.41
C ALA A 148 0.49 20.84 -52.87
N SER A 149 0.71 19.87 -53.75
CA SER A 149 0.62 20.03 -55.20
C SER A 149 -0.81 19.78 -55.66
N CYS A 150 -1.31 20.67 -56.52
CA CYS A 150 -2.64 20.56 -57.12
C CYS A 150 -2.53 19.92 -58.51
N THR A 151 -3.38 18.94 -58.79
CA THR A 151 -3.54 18.34 -60.13
C THR A 151 -4.98 18.55 -60.59
N ASN A 152 -5.16 19.30 -61.68
CA ASN A 152 -6.46 19.53 -62.28
C ASN A 152 -6.91 18.28 -63.05
N LEU A 153 -8.16 17.86 -62.85
CA LEU A 153 -8.76 16.67 -63.44
C LEU A 153 -10.08 17.05 -64.12
N PRO A 154 -10.58 16.28 -65.09
CA PRO A 154 -11.86 16.59 -65.71
C PRO A 154 -13.02 16.58 -64.69
N GLY A 155 -13.59 17.74 -64.40
CA GLY A 155 -14.72 17.99 -63.52
C GLY A 155 -14.39 18.08 -62.03
N ASN A 156 -13.11 17.98 -61.64
CA ASN A 156 -12.64 18.12 -60.26
C ASN A 156 -11.12 18.34 -60.19
N PHE A 157 -10.57 18.33 -58.98
CA PHE A 157 -9.13 18.43 -58.78
C PHE A 157 -8.69 17.55 -57.61
N SER A 158 -7.40 17.24 -57.57
CA SER A 158 -6.79 16.45 -56.49
C SER A 158 -5.59 17.18 -55.91
N CYS A 159 -5.47 17.15 -54.59
CA CYS A 159 -4.33 17.71 -53.86
C CYS A 159 -3.49 16.58 -53.28
N GLN A 160 -2.17 16.68 -53.41
CA GLN A 160 -1.23 15.74 -52.80
C GLN A 160 -0.21 16.50 -51.96
N CYS A 161 -0.05 16.13 -50.68
CA CYS A 161 0.98 16.74 -49.83
C CYS A 161 2.37 16.54 -50.43
N ALA A 162 3.21 17.56 -50.30
CA ALA A 162 4.61 17.51 -50.69
C ALA A 162 5.36 16.43 -49.87
N GLU A 163 6.48 15.94 -50.39
CA GLU A 163 7.36 15.05 -49.64
C GLU A 163 7.76 15.67 -48.29
N GLY A 164 7.84 14.85 -47.24
CA GLY A 164 8.05 15.33 -45.87
C GLY A 164 6.76 15.77 -45.14
N PHE A 165 5.61 15.78 -45.80
CA PHE A 165 4.32 16.08 -45.15
C PHE A 165 3.34 14.91 -45.24
N ASP A 166 2.39 14.82 -44.30
CA ASP A 166 1.29 13.86 -44.26
C ASP A 166 -0.07 14.53 -44.24
N GLY A 167 -1.06 13.86 -44.82
CA GLY A 167 -2.44 14.32 -44.81
C GLY A 167 -3.18 14.08 -46.12
N ASN A 168 -4.26 14.81 -46.33
CA ASN A 168 -5.19 14.61 -47.45
C ASN A 168 -4.99 15.62 -48.61
N GLY A 169 -3.88 16.37 -48.62
CA GLY A 169 -3.60 17.41 -49.61
C GLY A 169 -4.31 18.75 -49.36
N PHE A 170 -5.40 18.76 -48.59
CA PHE A 170 -6.10 19.97 -48.13
C PHE A 170 -5.65 20.41 -46.74
N SER A 171 -5.16 19.46 -45.94
CA SER A 171 -4.45 19.69 -44.70
C SER A 171 -3.21 18.80 -44.74
N CYS A 172 -2.03 19.43 -44.68
CA CYS A 172 -0.75 18.74 -44.68
C CYS A 172 0.00 19.13 -43.42
N ALA A 173 0.25 18.14 -42.56
CA ALA A 173 1.07 18.27 -41.37
C ALA A 173 2.48 17.79 -41.65
N ASP A 174 3.45 18.41 -41.01
CA ASP A 174 4.86 18.02 -41.09
C ASP A 174 5.09 16.62 -40.51
N LYS A 175 5.82 15.76 -41.24
CA LYS A 175 6.20 14.42 -40.75
C LYS A 175 7.42 14.55 -39.88
N ASN A 176 7.27 14.42 -38.56
CA ASN A 176 8.41 14.54 -37.65
C ASN A 176 9.35 13.31 -37.72
N GLU A 177 10.39 13.37 -38.55
CA GLU A 177 11.32 12.24 -38.75
C GLU A 177 12.14 11.89 -37.51
N CYS A 178 12.31 12.83 -36.58
CA CYS A 178 13.00 12.61 -35.31
C CYS A 178 12.19 11.72 -34.34
N THR A 179 10.88 11.58 -34.56
CA THR A 179 10.01 10.71 -33.74
C THR A 179 9.68 9.38 -34.43
N LEU A 180 9.90 9.28 -35.74
CA LEU A 180 9.49 8.13 -36.55
C LEU A 180 10.56 7.04 -36.62
N ARG A 181 11.85 7.37 -36.49
CA ARG A 181 12.95 6.40 -36.47
C ARG A 181 14.02 6.80 -35.46
N ASN A 182 14.52 5.81 -34.72
CA ASN A 182 15.55 6.03 -33.69
C ASN A 182 16.96 6.25 -34.28
N ASP A 183 17.13 5.89 -35.56
CA ASP A 183 18.43 5.89 -36.26
C ASP A 183 18.50 7.01 -37.34
N THR A 184 17.63 8.02 -37.26
CA THR A 184 17.49 9.09 -38.25
C THR A 184 18.77 9.93 -38.40
N CYS A 185 19.55 10.06 -37.34
CA CYS A 185 20.82 10.79 -37.31
C CYS A 185 21.97 9.92 -36.79
N PRO A 186 23.23 10.17 -37.20
CA PRO A 186 24.40 9.43 -36.71
C PRO A 186 24.58 9.54 -35.18
N LEU A 187 25.20 8.52 -34.59
CA LEU A 187 25.59 8.54 -33.17
C LEU A 187 26.43 9.78 -32.86
N GLY A 188 26.07 10.52 -31.80
CA GLY A 188 26.75 11.76 -31.41
C GLY A 188 26.10 13.05 -31.93
N THR A 189 24.89 12.97 -32.48
CA THR A 189 24.14 14.13 -33.00
C THR A 189 22.73 14.18 -32.43
N VAL A 190 22.12 15.36 -32.47
CA VAL A 190 20.72 15.61 -32.09
C VAL A 190 19.92 15.86 -33.35
N CYS A 191 18.78 15.19 -33.48
CA CYS A 191 17.84 15.42 -34.58
C CYS A 191 16.99 16.66 -34.30
N LEU A 192 16.94 17.58 -35.26
CA LEU A 192 16.11 18.78 -35.26
C LEU A 192 15.07 18.66 -36.37
N ASN A 193 13.81 18.59 -35.99
CA ASN A 193 12.71 18.55 -36.93
C ASN A 193 12.52 19.92 -37.60
N SER A 194 12.34 19.95 -38.91
CA SER A 194 12.09 21.17 -39.70
C SER A 194 10.90 20.96 -40.64
N ALA A 195 10.26 22.02 -41.11
CA ALA A 195 9.10 21.83 -41.99
C ALA A 195 9.51 21.15 -43.31
N GLY A 196 9.02 19.93 -43.54
CA GLY A 196 9.25 19.10 -44.72
C GLY A 196 10.54 18.27 -44.70
N SER A 197 11.30 18.28 -43.60
CA SER A 197 12.58 17.56 -43.48
C SER A 197 13.11 17.58 -42.05
N TYR A 198 14.28 17.00 -41.81
CA TYR A 198 15.02 17.12 -40.56
C TYR A 198 16.46 17.52 -40.82
N ALA A 199 17.09 18.09 -39.80
CA ALA A 199 18.53 18.35 -39.79
C ALA A 199 19.14 17.71 -38.54
N CYS A 200 20.34 17.15 -38.69
CA CYS A 200 21.11 16.69 -37.53
C CYS A 200 22.05 17.81 -37.11
N SER A 201 22.13 18.10 -35.82
CA SER A 201 23.12 19.02 -35.24
C SER A 201 24.08 18.25 -34.36
N CYS A 202 25.34 18.62 -34.37
CA CYS A 202 26.33 18.09 -33.45
C CYS A 202 25.91 18.35 -31.99
N LEU A 203 26.16 17.40 -31.09
CA LEU A 203 25.95 17.61 -29.65
C LEU A 203 26.79 18.79 -29.15
N ASN A 204 26.33 19.45 -28.09
CA ASN A 204 27.11 20.49 -27.41
C ASN A 204 28.53 19.95 -27.13
N GLY A 205 29.56 20.79 -27.32
CA GLY A 205 30.97 20.38 -27.20
C GLY A 205 31.58 19.73 -28.44
N THR A 206 30.83 19.58 -29.54
CA THR A 206 31.38 19.10 -30.83
C THR A 206 31.14 20.11 -31.96
N LEU A 207 32.12 20.25 -32.87
CA LEU A 207 32.07 21.13 -34.04
C LEU A 207 31.96 20.29 -35.31
N GLY A 208 31.07 20.68 -36.22
CA GLY A 208 30.88 19.95 -37.46
C GLY A 208 29.64 20.39 -38.24
N ASN A 209 29.37 19.66 -39.32
CA ASN A 209 28.24 19.91 -40.22
C ASN A 209 26.99 19.08 -39.86
N GLY A 210 26.92 18.52 -38.65
CA GLY A 210 25.80 17.68 -38.22
C GLY A 210 25.83 16.23 -38.71
N VAL A 211 26.78 15.87 -39.57
CA VAL A 211 27.01 14.49 -40.06
C VAL A 211 28.39 13.99 -39.68
N GLN A 212 29.39 14.88 -39.74
CA GLN A 212 30.74 14.67 -39.25
C GLN A 212 30.98 15.65 -38.12
N CYS A 213 30.87 15.17 -36.89
CA CYS A 213 31.12 15.96 -35.70
C CYS A 213 32.49 15.59 -35.15
N GLN A 214 33.35 16.60 -35.02
CA GLN A 214 34.62 16.48 -34.35
C GLN A 214 34.49 17.03 -32.94
N ASP A 215 35.01 16.27 -32.01
CA ASP A 215 35.08 16.67 -30.61
C ASP A 215 35.98 17.90 -30.44
N VAL A 216 35.49 18.88 -29.68
CA VAL A 216 36.29 20.06 -29.34
C VAL A 216 37.13 19.72 -28.13
N ASP A 217 38.45 19.70 -28.29
CA ASP A 217 39.35 19.45 -27.15
C ASP A 217 39.42 20.68 -26.24
N GLU A 218 38.49 20.78 -25.28
CA GLU A 218 38.45 21.91 -24.34
C GLU A 218 39.63 21.88 -23.37
N CYS A 219 40.33 20.75 -23.22
CA CYS A 219 41.50 20.64 -22.34
C CYS A 219 42.69 21.50 -22.80
N LYS A 220 42.69 22.02 -24.04
CA LYS A 220 43.72 22.94 -24.55
C LYS A 220 43.65 24.34 -23.94
N GLU A 221 42.51 24.75 -23.39
CA GLU A 221 42.28 26.11 -22.86
C GLU A 221 42.45 26.22 -21.33
N ASN A 222 43.18 25.30 -20.69
CA ASN A 222 43.42 25.30 -19.22
C ASN A 222 42.13 25.42 -18.38
N VAL A 223 41.08 24.68 -18.77
CA VAL A 223 39.74 24.80 -18.18
C VAL A 223 39.65 24.24 -16.75
N CYS A 224 40.51 23.28 -16.39
CA CYS A 224 40.60 22.78 -15.01
C CYS A 224 41.47 23.72 -14.16
N LEU A 225 40.85 24.49 -13.26
CA LEU A 225 41.49 25.57 -12.50
C LEU A 225 42.44 25.09 -11.38
N ASP A 226 42.30 23.85 -10.91
CA ASP A 226 43.15 23.27 -9.85
C ASP A 226 44.32 22.48 -10.46
N ARG A 227 45.56 22.74 -10.00
CA ARG A 227 46.77 22.04 -10.45
C ARG A 227 46.78 20.53 -10.14
N GLN A 228 45.91 20.11 -9.23
CA GLN A 228 45.73 18.70 -8.84
C GLN A 228 44.70 17.99 -9.72
N MET A 229 44.11 18.67 -10.71
CA MET A 229 43.21 18.08 -11.70
C MET A 229 43.95 17.69 -12.98
N ILE A 230 43.44 16.65 -13.63
CA ILE A 230 43.75 16.24 -14.99
C ILE A 230 42.48 16.49 -15.79
N CYS A 231 42.61 17.21 -16.90
CA CYS A 231 41.55 17.34 -17.87
C CYS A 231 41.56 16.12 -18.80
N LEU A 232 40.42 15.44 -18.91
CA LEU A 232 40.19 14.42 -19.92
C LEU A 232 39.15 14.94 -20.90
N ASN A 233 39.56 15.01 -22.17
CA ASN A 233 38.69 15.34 -23.26
C ASN A 233 37.81 14.12 -23.60
N ILE A 234 36.50 14.28 -23.61
CA ILE A 234 35.52 13.22 -23.89
C ILE A 234 34.58 13.67 -25.01
N PRO A 235 34.03 12.77 -25.85
CA PRO A 235 33.16 13.20 -26.94
C PRO A 235 31.98 14.10 -26.47
N GLY A 236 31.97 15.36 -26.91
CA GLY A 236 30.97 16.38 -26.56
C GLY A 236 31.20 17.12 -25.24
N SER A 237 32.33 16.89 -24.55
CA SER A 237 32.62 17.58 -23.29
C SER A 237 34.06 17.37 -22.82
N PHE A 238 34.35 17.85 -21.62
CA PHE A 238 35.56 17.50 -20.91
C PHE A 238 35.20 17.19 -19.47
N THR A 239 35.97 16.30 -18.84
CA THR A 239 35.86 16.06 -17.41
C THR A 239 37.17 16.40 -16.74
N CYS A 240 37.10 17.20 -15.68
CA CYS A 240 38.22 17.41 -14.77
C CYS A 240 38.15 16.34 -13.69
N MET A 241 39.17 15.49 -13.63
CA MET A 241 39.30 14.50 -12.55
C MET A 241 40.54 14.78 -11.72
N CYS A 242 40.47 14.42 -10.44
CA CYS A 242 41.61 14.57 -9.55
C CYS A 242 42.72 13.57 -9.90
N LYS A 243 43.99 14.00 -9.77
CA LYS A 243 45.14 13.09 -9.77
C LYS A 243 44.96 12.03 -8.67
N SER A 244 45.54 10.85 -8.86
CA SER A 244 45.51 9.77 -7.87
C SER A 244 45.87 10.27 -6.47
N GLY A 245 45.03 9.96 -5.47
CA GLY A 245 45.21 10.39 -4.08
C GLY A 245 44.38 11.62 -3.66
N PHE A 246 43.55 12.17 -4.54
CA PHE A 246 42.68 13.32 -4.24
C PHE A 246 41.23 13.06 -4.66
N THR A 247 40.28 13.54 -3.86
CA THR A 247 38.83 13.51 -4.14
C THR A 247 38.29 14.89 -4.47
N LEU A 248 37.31 14.94 -5.37
CA LEU A 248 36.67 16.17 -5.81
C LEU A 248 35.67 16.69 -4.75
N ASN A 249 35.95 17.86 -4.17
CA ASN A 249 35.01 18.57 -3.30
C ASN A 249 34.57 19.87 -4.01
N GLY A 250 33.43 19.81 -4.70
CA GLY A 250 32.95 20.91 -5.54
C GLY A 250 33.87 21.15 -6.75
N THR A 251 34.70 22.19 -6.69
CA THR A 251 35.63 22.62 -7.76
C THR A 251 37.11 22.42 -7.42
N SER A 252 37.45 21.78 -6.30
CA SER A 252 38.84 21.60 -5.86
C SER A 252 39.12 20.18 -5.39
N CYS A 253 40.32 19.69 -5.70
CA CYS A 253 40.78 18.37 -5.29
C CYS A 253 41.36 18.45 -3.88
N GLN A 254 40.78 17.68 -2.96
CA GLN A 254 41.23 17.57 -1.57
C GLN A 254 41.82 16.19 -1.33
N VAL A 255 42.81 16.08 -0.45
CA VAL A 255 43.37 14.79 -0.04
C VAL A 255 42.25 13.97 0.60
N GLN A 256 42.02 12.77 0.08
CA GLN A 256 41.09 11.83 0.71
C GLN A 256 41.74 11.27 1.97
N GLU A 257 41.34 11.76 3.14
CA GLU A 257 41.66 11.10 4.40
C GLU A 257 40.86 9.79 4.50
N THR A 258 41.33 8.75 3.80
CA THR A 258 41.14 7.31 4.11
C THR A 258 41.70 6.49 2.95
N MET A 259 42.99 6.17 3.04
CA MET A 259 43.72 5.45 1.97
C MET A 259 43.37 3.97 1.87
N CYS A 260 43.04 3.28 2.97
CA CYS A 260 42.51 1.92 3.00
C CYS A 260 41.60 1.78 4.24
N HIS A 261 40.81 0.70 4.34
CA HIS A 261 40.12 0.34 5.58
C HIS A 261 41.13 0.24 6.74
N SER A 262 40.74 0.53 7.99
CA SER A 262 41.61 0.38 9.17
C SER A 262 42.23 -1.01 9.28
N ASP A 263 41.46 -2.02 8.86
CA ASP A 263 41.80 -3.44 8.90
C ASP A 263 42.38 -3.95 7.57
N ALA A 264 42.98 -3.06 6.77
CA ALA A 264 43.69 -3.40 5.54
C ALA A 264 45.17 -2.94 5.56
N PHE A 265 46.01 -3.65 4.81
CA PHE A 265 47.35 -3.22 4.44
C PHE A 265 47.31 -2.45 3.12
N CYS A 266 48.09 -1.37 3.03
CA CYS A 266 48.30 -0.61 1.80
C CYS A 266 49.62 -1.05 1.16
N ASN A 267 49.54 -1.68 0.00
CA ASN A 267 50.69 -2.13 -0.78
C ASN A 267 50.89 -1.23 -2.00
N ASN A 268 52.00 -0.50 -2.06
CA ASN A 268 52.30 0.38 -3.19
C ASN A 268 52.57 -0.43 -4.47
N THR A 269 51.98 0.00 -5.58
CA THR A 269 52.21 -0.54 -6.93
C THR A 269 52.80 0.56 -7.83
N LEU A 270 53.30 0.20 -9.00
CA LEU A 270 53.95 1.19 -9.88
C LEU A 270 52.90 2.16 -10.44
N GLY A 271 52.85 3.38 -9.91
CA GLY A 271 51.87 4.42 -10.28
C GLY A 271 50.55 4.40 -9.49
N SER A 272 50.37 3.48 -8.53
CA SER A 272 49.17 3.39 -7.68
C SER A 272 49.48 2.66 -6.35
N PHE A 273 48.46 2.28 -5.59
CA PHE A 273 48.54 1.41 -4.42
C PHE A 273 47.33 0.47 -4.42
N LEU A 274 47.46 -0.70 -3.80
CA LEU A 274 46.40 -1.69 -3.63
C LEU A 274 46.16 -1.90 -2.13
N CYS A 275 44.91 -1.84 -1.71
CA CYS A 275 44.52 -2.23 -0.36
C CYS A 275 44.19 -3.72 -0.32
N GLN A 276 44.66 -4.41 0.72
CA GLN A 276 44.36 -5.82 0.96
C GLN A 276 43.95 -5.99 2.43
N CYS A 277 42.80 -6.61 2.68
CA CYS A 277 42.36 -6.89 4.06
C CYS A 277 43.41 -7.70 4.82
N ARG A 278 43.58 -7.40 6.11
CA ARG A 278 44.43 -8.16 7.03
C ARG A 278 43.88 -9.58 7.19
N ASP A 279 44.73 -10.51 7.60
CA ASP A 279 44.30 -11.86 7.95
C ASP A 279 43.17 -11.82 9.00
N GLY A 280 42.15 -12.67 8.83
CA GLY A 280 40.91 -12.64 9.63
C GLY A 280 39.82 -11.70 9.09
N TYR A 281 40.07 -10.95 8.01
CA TYR A 281 39.09 -10.06 7.39
C TYR A 281 38.90 -10.37 5.90
N GLN A 282 37.68 -10.22 5.41
CA GLN A 282 37.30 -10.38 3.99
C GLN A 282 36.79 -9.07 3.39
N GLY A 283 36.98 -8.88 2.08
CA GLY A 283 36.53 -7.69 1.37
C GLY A 283 37.46 -7.28 0.24
N ASP A 284 37.33 -6.04 -0.21
CA ASP A 284 38.08 -5.46 -1.33
C ASP A 284 39.30 -4.62 -0.89
N GLY A 285 39.59 -4.58 0.41
CA GLY A 285 40.67 -3.77 1.00
C GLY A 285 40.29 -2.33 1.32
N TYR A 286 39.21 -1.80 0.71
CA TYR A 286 38.64 -0.49 1.03
C TYR A 286 37.49 -0.62 2.03
N ALA A 287 36.79 -1.75 2.00
CA ALA A 287 35.87 -2.22 3.03
C ALA A 287 36.27 -3.65 3.44
N CYS A 288 36.63 -3.82 4.70
CA CYS A 288 36.98 -5.12 5.26
C CYS A 288 35.99 -5.45 6.39
N SER A 289 35.42 -6.65 6.34
CA SER A 289 34.57 -7.20 7.39
C SER A 289 35.24 -8.40 8.01
N ASP A 290 35.06 -8.56 9.31
CA ASP A 290 35.49 -9.73 10.07
C ASP A 290 34.99 -11.04 9.44
N VAL A 291 35.85 -12.05 9.38
CA VAL A 291 35.49 -13.41 8.93
C VAL A 291 35.09 -14.22 10.15
N ASP A 292 33.84 -14.70 10.18
CA ASP A 292 33.41 -15.60 11.25
C ASP A 292 34.00 -17.01 11.04
N GLU A 293 35.15 -17.28 11.64
CA GLU A 293 35.83 -18.58 11.50
C GLU A 293 35.07 -19.73 12.19
N CYS A 294 34.11 -19.42 13.08
CA CYS A 294 33.28 -20.44 13.74
C CYS A 294 32.25 -21.09 12.79
N GLN A 295 32.07 -20.55 11.58
CA GLN A 295 31.26 -21.20 10.53
C GLN A 295 32.03 -22.33 9.81
N VAL A 296 33.31 -22.51 10.10
CA VAL A 296 34.14 -23.59 9.53
C VAL A 296 34.09 -24.80 10.44
N ASP A 297 33.56 -25.91 9.91
CA ASP A 297 33.51 -27.19 10.63
C ASP A 297 34.92 -27.67 11.03
N GLY A 298 35.09 -28.02 12.31
CA GLY A 298 36.35 -28.55 12.85
C GLY A 298 37.43 -27.52 13.18
N ILE A 299 37.09 -26.23 13.23
CA ILE A 299 38.04 -25.15 13.59
C ILE A 299 38.52 -25.22 15.05
N CYS A 300 37.64 -25.62 15.97
CA CYS A 300 37.98 -25.90 17.38
C CYS A 300 37.99 -27.41 17.64
N PRO A 301 38.78 -27.91 18.62
CA PRO A 301 38.67 -29.29 19.07
C PRO A 301 37.25 -29.59 19.57
N SER A 302 36.81 -30.86 19.47
CA SER A 302 35.41 -31.27 19.68
C SER A 302 34.78 -30.81 21.00
N ASP A 303 35.60 -30.62 22.04
CA ASP A 303 35.15 -30.31 23.39
C ASP A 303 35.18 -28.79 23.70
N PHE A 304 35.61 -27.97 22.74
CA PHE A 304 35.77 -26.53 22.88
C PHE A 304 34.69 -25.78 22.10
N GLN A 305 34.15 -24.75 22.74
CA GLN A 305 33.22 -23.82 22.11
C GLN A 305 34.00 -22.73 21.37
N CYS A 306 33.64 -22.51 20.11
CA CYS A 306 34.16 -21.41 19.31
C CYS A 306 33.41 -20.11 19.61
N SER A 307 34.14 -19.02 19.84
CA SER A 307 33.62 -17.67 19.85
C SER A 307 34.37 -16.81 18.84
N ASN A 308 33.65 -16.23 17.89
CA ASN A 308 34.24 -15.32 16.91
C ASN A 308 34.63 -13.99 17.58
N THR A 309 35.80 -13.46 17.23
CA THR A 309 36.32 -12.17 17.73
C THR A 309 36.77 -11.32 16.56
N ASN A 310 36.85 -10.00 16.72
CA ASN A 310 37.20 -9.14 15.59
C ASN A 310 38.65 -9.39 15.11
N GLY A 311 38.80 -10.02 13.94
CA GLY A 311 40.02 -10.41 13.26
C GLY A 311 40.56 -11.79 13.63
N SER A 312 39.83 -12.61 14.39
CA SER A 312 40.27 -13.94 14.84
C SER A 312 39.11 -14.69 15.50
N TYR A 313 39.30 -15.96 15.82
CA TYR A 313 38.42 -16.71 16.72
C TYR A 313 39.13 -17.08 18.01
N HIS A 314 38.36 -17.44 19.04
CA HIS A 314 38.86 -17.99 20.29
C HIS A 314 38.09 -19.28 20.62
N CYS A 315 38.82 -20.37 20.87
CA CYS A 315 38.25 -21.62 21.36
C CYS A 315 38.38 -21.66 22.89
N SER A 316 37.26 -21.70 23.60
CA SER A 316 37.23 -21.81 25.06
C SER A 316 36.44 -23.03 25.50
N CYS A 317 36.73 -23.55 26.69
CA CYS A 317 35.87 -24.56 27.27
C CYS A 317 34.47 -23.97 27.57
N PRO A 318 33.41 -24.79 27.48
CA PRO A 318 32.09 -24.41 27.96
C PRO A 318 32.12 -23.93 29.43
N PRO A 319 31.17 -23.09 29.86
CA PRO A 319 31.05 -22.70 31.26
C PRO A 319 31.02 -23.92 32.20
N GLY A 320 31.76 -23.83 33.32
CA GLY A 320 31.90 -24.94 34.28
C GLY A 320 33.00 -25.96 33.93
N PHE A 321 33.72 -25.78 32.81
CA PHE A 321 34.85 -26.62 32.42
C PHE A 321 36.14 -25.79 32.35
N ARG A 322 37.27 -26.42 32.70
CA ARG A 322 38.62 -25.85 32.56
C ARG A 322 39.42 -26.66 31.54
N SER A 323 40.27 -25.99 30.78
CA SER A 323 41.17 -26.68 29.85
C SER A 323 42.35 -27.28 30.59
N ASP A 324 42.73 -28.50 30.22
CA ASP A 324 43.98 -29.16 30.64
C ASP A 324 45.09 -29.06 29.57
N GLY A 325 44.84 -28.26 28.52
CA GLY A 325 45.70 -28.12 27.34
C GLY A 325 45.28 -28.96 26.14
N HIS A 326 44.43 -29.98 26.33
CA HIS A 326 43.98 -30.88 25.25
C HIS A 326 42.47 -31.15 25.25
N SER A 327 41.81 -31.11 26.41
CA SER A 327 40.40 -31.39 26.61
C SER A 327 39.78 -30.47 27.66
N CYS A 328 38.45 -30.39 27.67
CA CYS A 328 37.72 -29.63 28.68
C CYS A 328 37.30 -30.56 29.80
N GLN A 329 37.85 -30.32 30.99
CA GLN A 329 37.54 -31.07 32.20
C GLN A 329 36.57 -30.31 33.08
N ASP A 330 35.59 -31.03 33.60
CA ASP A 330 34.62 -30.50 34.53
C ASP A 330 35.29 -29.91 35.79
N VAL A 331 34.83 -28.74 36.19
CA VAL A 331 35.29 -28.06 37.41
C VAL A 331 34.45 -28.55 38.56
N ASN A 332 35.03 -29.32 39.48
CA ASN A 332 34.30 -29.74 40.66
C ASN A 332 34.23 -28.63 41.72
N GLU A 333 33.12 -27.91 41.77
CA GLU A 333 32.93 -26.79 42.68
C GLU A 333 32.77 -27.21 44.15
N CYS A 334 32.44 -28.49 44.41
CA CYS A 334 32.21 -29.02 45.76
C CYS A 334 33.49 -29.31 46.55
N ILE A 335 34.68 -29.31 45.93
CA ILE A 335 35.95 -29.64 46.60
C ILE A 335 36.59 -28.43 47.30
N ASN A 336 36.11 -27.22 47.04
CA ASN A 336 36.72 -26.00 47.59
C ASN A 336 36.37 -25.78 49.08
N GLN A 337 37.31 -25.24 49.88
CA GLN A 337 37.23 -25.23 51.36
C GLN A 337 36.04 -24.44 51.95
N THR A 338 35.41 -23.58 51.16
CA THR A 338 34.15 -22.88 51.47
C THR A 338 33.17 -23.11 50.32
N GLY A 339 32.85 -24.38 50.04
CA GLY A 339 32.03 -24.80 48.91
C GLY A 339 30.78 -23.93 48.68
N PRO A 340 30.23 -23.92 47.46
CA PRO A 340 29.25 -22.92 47.02
C PRO A 340 27.87 -23.01 47.70
N CYS A 341 27.60 -24.12 48.39
CA CYS A 341 26.34 -24.37 49.07
C CYS A 341 26.32 -23.80 50.50
N HIS A 342 25.13 -23.65 51.06
CA HIS A 342 24.97 -23.31 52.48
C HIS A 342 25.67 -24.35 53.37
N LEU A 343 26.15 -23.94 54.56
CA LEU A 343 26.78 -24.87 55.53
C LEU A 343 25.85 -26.02 55.97
N ALA A 344 24.53 -25.80 55.87
CA ALA A 344 23.49 -26.80 56.14
C ALA A 344 22.92 -27.40 54.84
N ALA A 345 23.74 -27.53 53.80
CA ALA A 345 23.38 -28.15 52.53
C ALA A 345 24.47 -29.11 52.04
N THR A 346 24.06 -30.11 51.26
CA THR A 346 24.96 -31.04 50.56
C THR A 346 25.20 -30.52 49.15
N CYS A 347 26.47 -30.47 48.73
CA CYS A 347 26.87 -30.14 47.37
C CYS A 347 27.05 -31.41 46.54
N THR A 348 26.46 -31.46 45.35
CA THR A 348 26.70 -32.52 44.36
C THR A 348 27.22 -31.93 43.06
N ASN A 349 28.33 -32.47 42.57
CA ASN A 349 28.97 -32.01 41.35
C ASN A 349 28.27 -32.59 40.11
N LEU A 350 28.03 -31.77 39.10
CA LEU A 350 27.38 -32.15 37.84
C LEU A 350 28.25 -31.71 36.65
N PRO A 351 28.20 -32.35 35.48
CA PRO A 351 28.95 -31.86 34.33
C PRO A 351 28.56 -30.42 33.97
N GLY A 352 29.51 -29.50 34.08
CA GLY A 352 29.38 -28.06 33.82
C GLY A 352 28.73 -27.23 34.93
N SER A 353 28.42 -27.84 36.09
CA SER A 353 27.73 -27.15 37.18
C SER A 353 27.73 -27.96 38.49
N TYR A 354 26.95 -27.52 39.48
CA TYR A 354 26.75 -28.22 40.73
C TYR A 354 25.33 -27.99 41.23
N SER A 355 24.84 -28.85 42.13
CA SER A 355 23.56 -28.64 42.80
C SER A 355 23.70 -28.70 44.32
N CYS A 356 22.93 -27.86 45.01
CA CYS A 356 22.90 -27.75 46.46
C CYS A 356 21.53 -28.19 46.98
N GLU A 357 21.51 -29.08 47.97
CA GLU A 357 20.28 -29.52 48.62
C GLU A 357 20.39 -29.36 50.13
N CYS A 358 19.41 -28.70 50.76
CA CYS A 358 19.42 -28.51 52.21
C CYS A 358 19.42 -29.85 52.96
N LEU A 359 20.18 -29.94 54.06
CA LEU A 359 20.16 -31.09 54.95
C LEU A 359 18.76 -31.29 55.55
N VAL A 360 18.45 -32.53 55.92
CA VAL A 360 17.21 -32.87 56.62
C VAL A 360 17.04 -32.00 57.87
N GLY A 361 15.84 -31.45 58.08
CA GLY A 361 15.56 -30.48 59.15
C GLY A 361 15.75 -29.02 58.74
N TYR A 362 16.21 -28.74 57.52
CA TYR A 362 16.33 -27.40 56.96
C TYR A 362 15.49 -27.24 55.70
N SER A 363 15.08 -26.00 55.39
CA SER A 363 14.33 -25.64 54.19
C SER A 363 14.98 -24.46 53.48
N GLY A 364 14.93 -24.45 52.15
CA GLY A 364 15.61 -23.44 51.33
C GLY A 364 15.92 -23.94 49.93
N ASP A 365 16.79 -23.21 49.24
CA ASP A 365 17.26 -23.46 47.87
C ASP A 365 18.63 -24.15 47.81
N GLY A 366 19.14 -24.63 48.95
CA GLY A 366 20.48 -25.22 49.08
C GLY A 366 21.62 -24.21 49.24
N HIS A 367 21.41 -22.93 48.88
CA HIS A 367 22.36 -21.84 49.12
C HIS A 367 22.00 -21.01 50.36
N SER A 368 20.73 -21.00 50.73
CA SER A 368 20.18 -20.38 51.94
C SER A 368 19.24 -21.36 52.63
N CYS A 369 19.78 -22.16 53.56
CA CYS A 369 18.99 -23.13 54.31
C CYS A 369 18.67 -22.59 55.70
N ARG A 370 17.38 -22.41 55.97
CA ARG A 370 16.88 -22.06 57.31
C ARG A 370 16.39 -23.30 58.03
N ASP A 371 16.57 -23.29 59.34
CA ASP A 371 16.04 -24.30 60.22
C ASP A 371 14.50 -24.42 60.09
N VAL A 372 13.99 -25.64 60.02
CA VAL A 372 12.54 -25.89 60.01
C VAL A 372 12.09 -26.05 61.44
N ASP A 373 11.29 -25.10 61.93
CA ASP A 373 10.68 -25.24 63.25
C ASP A 373 9.59 -26.32 63.21
N GLU A 374 9.95 -27.54 63.60
CA GLU A 374 9.00 -28.65 63.60
C GLU A 374 7.89 -28.45 64.64
N CYS A 375 8.16 -27.74 65.74
CA CYS A 375 7.19 -27.44 66.79
C CYS A 375 6.07 -26.50 66.31
N SER A 376 6.37 -25.62 65.35
CA SER A 376 5.40 -24.69 64.75
C SER A 376 4.63 -25.29 63.56
N THR A 377 5.15 -26.34 62.94
CA THR A 377 4.65 -26.85 61.65
C THR A 377 3.87 -28.16 61.74
N ARG A 378 4.08 -29.00 62.76
CA ARG A 378 3.40 -30.30 62.88
C ARG A 378 2.66 -30.41 64.22
N GLU A 379 1.33 -30.35 64.16
CA GLU A 379 0.47 -30.60 65.31
C GLU A 379 0.58 -32.09 65.71
N SER A 380 1.11 -32.38 66.90
CA SER A 380 1.27 -33.73 67.51
C SER A 380 2.64 -34.43 67.35
N LEU A 381 3.75 -33.70 67.39
CA LEU A 381 5.10 -34.32 67.44
C LEU A 381 5.49 -34.89 68.81
N CYS A 382 5.14 -34.20 69.88
CA CYS A 382 5.49 -34.58 71.25
C CYS A 382 4.32 -35.24 71.97
N HIS A 383 4.62 -35.97 73.06
CA HIS A 383 3.58 -36.48 73.95
C HIS A 383 2.68 -35.34 74.45
N LYS A 384 1.40 -35.60 74.73
CA LYS A 384 0.45 -34.57 75.22
C LYS A 384 0.90 -33.88 76.52
N GLN A 385 1.67 -34.61 77.33
CA GLN A 385 2.29 -34.12 78.57
C GLN A 385 3.75 -33.65 78.38
N ALA A 386 4.16 -33.34 77.16
CA ALA A 386 5.44 -32.73 76.83
C ALA A 386 5.27 -31.38 76.14
N THR A 387 6.31 -30.56 76.25
CA THR A 387 6.49 -29.31 75.52
C THR A 387 7.54 -29.53 74.44
N CYS A 388 7.21 -29.17 73.20
CA CYS A 388 8.16 -29.20 72.10
C CYS A 388 9.11 -28.00 72.19
N ARG A 389 10.41 -28.25 71.97
CA ARG A 389 11.42 -27.21 71.83
C ARG A 389 12.20 -27.42 70.54
N ASN A 390 12.18 -26.40 69.70
CA ASN A 390 12.93 -26.41 68.46
C ASN A 390 14.44 -26.30 68.73
N SER A 391 15.24 -26.94 67.88
CA SER A 391 16.71 -26.87 67.87
C SER A 391 17.20 -26.81 66.41
N LEU A 392 18.45 -26.43 66.17
CA LEU A 392 18.94 -26.37 64.79
C LEU A 392 19.01 -27.77 64.16
N GLY A 393 18.28 -27.97 63.07
CA GLY A 393 18.16 -29.19 62.28
C GLY A 393 17.25 -30.26 62.90
N SER A 394 16.59 -29.99 64.02
CA SER A 394 15.76 -30.97 64.73
C SER A 394 14.96 -30.35 65.87
N TYR A 395 14.15 -31.14 66.58
CA TYR A 395 13.42 -30.71 67.77
C TYR A 395 13.60 -31.72 68.91
N HIS A 396 13.39 -31.25 70.14
CA HIS A 396 13.36 -32.11 71.32
C HIS A 396 12.08 -31.89 72.14
N CYS A 397 11.52 -32.99 72.62
CA CYS A 397 10.35 -32.97 73.49
C CYS A 397 10.79 -33.06 74.95
N ILE A 398 10.23 -32.21 75.80
CA ILE A 398 10.53 -32.19 77.25
C ILE A 398 9.24 -32.42 78.02
N CYS A 399 9.20 -33.41 78.90
CA CYS A 399 8.03 -33.65 79.74
C CYS A 399 7.72 -32.44 80.64
N LYS A 400 6.43 -32.15 80.81
CA LYS A 400 5.94 -31.13 81.76
C LYS A 400 6.31 -31.55 83.19
N ALA A 401 6.39 -30.59 84.11
CA ALA A 401 6.70 -30.85 85.51
C ALA A 401 5.73 -31.90 86.10
N GLY A 402 6.25 -32.81 86.93
CA GLY A 402 5.51 -33.97 87.46
C GLY A 402 5.51 -35.19 86.52
N PHE A 403 6.08 -35.10 85.31
CA PHE A 403 6.19 -36.21 84.37
C PHE A 403 7.65 -36.45 83.96
N GLY A 404 8.04 -37.72 83.79
CA GLY A 404 9.39 -38.16 83.43
C GLY A 404 9.42 -39.01 82.15
N ALA A 405 10.60 -39.56 81.84
CA ALA A 405 10.96 -40.32 80.63
C ALA A 405 11.44 -39.47 79.43
N SER A 406 11.08 -39.80 78.19
CA SER A 406 11.80 -39.38 76.97
C SER A 406 11.18 -38.21 76.20
N GLY A 407 10.15 -37.54 76.74
CA GLY A 407 9.45 -36.44 76.06
C GLY A 407 8.51 -36.87 74.92
N ALA A 408 8.86 -37.94 74.20
CA ALA A 408 7.97 -38.64 73.26
C ALA A 408 6.94 -39.54 73.98
N SER A 409 7.28 -39.98 75.20
CA SER A 409 6.37 -40.66 76.11
C SER A 409 6.64 -40.11 77.52
N CYS A 410 5.65 -39.43 78.09
CA CYS A 410 5.77 -38.84 79.43
C CYS A 410 4.87 -39.58 80.39
N ILE A 411 5.47 -40.17 81.41
CA ILE A 411 4.79 -40.91 82.47
C ILE A 411 4.80 -40.10 83.75
N ASP A 412 3.74 -40.26 84.53
CA ASP A 412 3.60 -39.65 85.84
C ASP A 412 4.78 -40.03 86.75
N ILE A 413 5.35 -39.06 87.45
CA ILE A 413 6.38 -39.31 88.46
C ILE A 413 5.67 -39.50 89.79
N ASP A 414 5.75 -40.70 90.36
CA ASP A 414 5.28 -40.90 91.73
C ASP A 414 6.26 -40.27 92.72
N GLU A 415 5.98 -39.04 93.14
CA GLU A 415 6.85 -38.33 94.07
C GLU A 415 6.87 -38.94 95.48
N CYS A 416 5.87 -39.75 95.85
CA CYS A 416 5.84 -40.45 97.14
C CYS A 416 6.89 -41.58 97.21
N GLN A 417 7.36 -42.07 96.05
CA GLN A 417 8.44 -43.06 95.96
C GLN A 417 9.82 -42.42 95.75
N GLN A 418 9.91 -41.09 95.61
CA GLN A 418 11.16 -40.37 95.41
C GLN A 418 11.55 -39.53 96.64
N GLU A 419 12.85 -39.22 96.80
CA GLU A 419 13.36 -38.45 97.95
C GLU A 419 12.85 -37.00 98.05
N ARG A 420 12.13 -36.50 97.03
CA ARG A 420 11.54 -35.15 96.99
C ARG A 420 10.14 -35.06 97.61
N GLY A 421 9.48 -36.18 97.88
CA GLY A 421 8.11 -36.27 98.40
C GLY A 421 7.99 -36.33 99.92
N ARG A 422 8.77 -35.55 100.68
CA ARG A 422 8.74 -35.67 102.14
C ARG A 422 7.52 -34.98 102.74
N CYS A 423 6.46 -35.74 102.95
CA CYS A 423 5.42 -35.42 103.90
C CYS A 423 5.98 -35.42 105.33
N HIS A 424 5.27 -34.81 106.26
CA HIS A 424 5.61 -34.86 107.68
C HIS A 424 5.70 -36.33 108.16
N GLY A 425 6.50 -36.61 109.19
CA GLY A 425 6.65 -37.99 109.71
C GLY A 425 5.34 -38.63 110.17
N GLN A 426 4.35 -37.80 110.50
CA GLN A 426 2.98 -38.17 110.87
C GLN A 426 1.98 -37.83 109.75
N ALA A 427 2.39 -37.93 108.48
CA ALA A 427 1.52 -37.76 107.34
C ALA A 427 1.74 -38.86 106.29
N ALA A 428 0.66 -39.32 105.68
CA ALA A 428 0.68 -40.19 104.52
C ALA A 428 0.82 -39.35 103.23
N CYS A 429 1.67 -39.81 102.32
CA CYS A 429 1.81 -39.23 100.99
C CYS A 429 0.80 -39.88 100.03
N VAL A 430 0.13 -39.07 99.20
CA VAL A 430 -0.80 -39.52 98.16
C VAL A 430 -0.35 -38.97 96.81
N ASN A 431 0.01 -39.86 95.89
CA ASN A 431 0.39 -39.51 94.53
C ASN A 431 -0.84 -39.18 93.67
N THR A 432 -0.71 -38.20 92.78
CA THR A 432 -1.73 -37.78 91.81
C THR A 432 -1.09 -37.54 90.44
N VAL A 433 -1.88 -37.55 89.36
CA VAL A 433 -1.30 -37.36 88.02
C VAL A 433 -0.71 -35.95 87.88
N GLY A 434 0.61 -35.86 87.78
CA GLY A 434 1.43 -34.67 87.65
C GLY A 434 1.84 -34.01 88.98
N SER A 435 1.50 -34.59 90.14
CA SER A 435 1.82 -34.02 91.45
C SER A 435 1.54 -34.98 92.63
N TYR A 436 1.78 -34.55 93.86
CA TYR A 436 1.43 -35.30 95.07
C TYR A 436 0.95 -34.36 96.18
N TYR A 437 0.24 -34.90 97.16
CA TYR A 437 -0.10 -34.17 98.38
C TYR A 437 0.03 -35.05 99.61
N CYS A 438 0.01 -34.40 100.78
CA CYS A 438 0.23 -35.05 102.07
C CYS A 438 -1.01 -34.92 102.96
N VAL A 439 -1.35 -35.97 103.69
CA VAL A 439 -2.49 -36.00 104.61
C VAL A 439 -2.00 -36.42 105.99
N CYS A 440 -2.28 -35.63 107.03
CA CYS A 440 -1.88 -35.98 108.40
C CYS A 440 -2.54 -37.29 108.87
N ALA A 441 -1.81 -38.06 109.66
CA ALA A 441 -2.30 -39.27 110.31
C ALA A 441 -3.46 -38.95 111.26
N PRO A 442 -4.38 -39.90 111.52
CA PRO A 442 -5.44 -39.71 112.51
C PRO A 442 -4.90 -39.30 113.88
N GLY A 443 -5.59 -38.40 114.59
CA GLY A 443 -5.10 -37.79 115.84
C GLY A 443 -4.12 -36.63 115.63
N PHE A 444 -3.77 -36.29 114.37
CA PHE A 444 -2.95 -35.12 114.04
C PHE A 444 -3.66 -34.17 113.08
N THR A 445 -3.41 -32.87 113.21
CA THR A 445 -3.96 -31.82 112.34
C THR A 445 -2.85 -31.02 111.67
N GLY A 446 -3.10 -30.47 110.49
CA GLY A 446 -2.13 -29.68 109.73
C GLY A 446 -2.24 -29.83 108.21
N ASN A 447 -1.21 -29.41 107.48
CA ASN A 447 -1.19 -29.38 106.00
C ASN A 447 -0.49 -30.62 105.38
N GLY A 448 -0.27 -31.68 106.16
CA GLY A 448 0.43 -32.88 105.74
C GLY A 448 1.96 -32.74 105.60
N ARG A 449 2.50 -31.53 105.47
CA ARG A 449 3.95 -31.26 105.57
C ARG A 449 4.38 -30.87 106.98
N SER A 450 3.45 -30.39 107.78
CA SER A 450 3.58 -30.17 109.21
C SER A 450 2.30 -30.67 109.88
N CYS A 451 2.43 -31.66 110.74
CA CYS A 451 1.31 -32.25 111.47
C CYS A 451 1.55 -32.13 112.97
N PHE A 452 0.56 -31.63 113.67
CA PHE A 452 0.59 -31.38 115.11
C PHE A 452 -0.39 -32.33 115.79
N ASP A 453 0.02 -32.82 116.95
CA ASP A 453 -0.80 -33.67 117.80
C ASP A 453 -2.05 -32.92 118.26
N ILE A 454 -3.21 -33.57 118.18
CA ILE A 454 -4.47 -33.02 118.67
C ILE A 454 -4.57 -33.36 120.16
N ASN A 455 -4.69 -32.35 121.03
CA ASN A 455 -4.84 -32.59 122.46
C ASN A 455 -6.29 -32.93 122.82
N GLU A 456 -6.61 -34.23 122.87
CA GLU A 456 -7.99 -34.66 123.12
C GLU A 456 -8.47 -34.34 124.55
N CYS A 457 -7.56 -34.21 125.51
CA CYS A 457 -7.88 -33.90 126.91
C CYS A 457 -8.43 -32.48 127.08
N GLU A 458 -7.98 -31.53 126.24
CA GLU A 458 -8.45 -30.15 126.26
C GLU A 458 -9.70 -29.95 125.41
N GLU A 459 -9.82 -30.67 124.30
CA GLU A 459 -10.94 -30.46 123.38
C GLU A 459 -12.25 -31.15 123.83
N GLN A 460 -12.21 -32.33 124.47
CA GLN A 460 -13.44 -33.14 124.64
C GLN A 460 -13.69 -33.78 126.02
N GLN A 461 -12.91 -33.48 127.07
CA GLN A 461 -12.97 -34.16 128.38
C GLN A 461 -13.29 -35.67 128.27
N PRO A 462 -12.47 -36.45 127.53
CA PRO A 462 -12.85 -37.80 127.13
C PRO A 462 -12.77 -38.84 128.26
N CYS A 463 -12.29 -38.46 129.45
CA CYS A 463 -12.06 -39.36 130.57
C CYS A 463 -13.18 -39.31 131.63
N PRO A 464 -13.51 -40.45 132.28
CA PRO A 464 -14.54 -40.52 133.32
C PRO A 464 -14.25 -39.62 134.54
N PRO A 465 -15.29 -39.10 135.24
CA PRO A 465 -15.12 -38.25 136.42
C PRO A 465 -14.30 -38.94 137.51
N GLY A 466 -13.28 -38.25 138.04
CA GLY A 466 -12.36 -38.81 139.04
C GLY A 466 -11.13 -39.52 138.46
N SER A 467 -10.95 -39.49 137.13
CA SER A 467 -9.71 -39.90 136.45
C SER A 467 -8.98 -38.70 135.83
N ASN A 468 -7.67 -38.81 135.72
CA ASN A 468 -6.79 -37.83 135.09
C ASN A 468 -6.56 -38.22 133.63
N CYS A 469 -6.89 -37.32 132.71
CA CYS A 469 -6.56 -37.46 131.28
C CYS A 469 -5.10 -37.10 131.04
N ILE A 470 -4.40 -37.94 130.27
CA ILE A 470 -3.03 -37.72 129.82
C ILE A 470 -3.05 -37.77 128.29
N ASN A 471 -2.69 -36.65 127.66
CA ASN A 471 -2.54 -36.56 126.22
C ASN A 471 -1.26 -37.29 125.78
N LEU A 472 -1.35 -38.11 124.74
CA LEU A 472 -0.25 -38.84 124.15
C LEU A 472 -0.15 -38.47 122.66
N GLY A 473 1.01 -38.70 122.04
CA GLY A 473 1.14 -38.44 120.59
C GLY A 473 0.21 -39.34 119.78
N GLY A 474 -0.82 -38.73 119.18
CA GLY A 474 -1.86 -39.30 118.33
C GLY A 474 -3.02 -39.97 119.08
N SER A 475 -3.12 -39.81 120.40
CA SER A 475 -4.08 -40.53 121.25
C SER A 475 -4.12 -39.97 122.68
N TYR A 476 -5.06 -40.41 123.52
CA TYR A 476 -5.06 -40.08 124.95
C TYR A 476 -5.28 -41.32 125.84
N THR A 477 -4.91 -41.20 127.12
CA THR A 477 -5.17 -42.24 128.15
C THR A 477 -5.68 -41.62 129.45
N CYS A 478 -6.47 -42.38 130.22
CA CYS A 478 -7.07 -41.94 131.48
C CYS A 478 -6.57 -42.76 132.68
N THR A 479 -6.09 -42.14 133.76
CA THR A 479 -5.51 -42.81 134.95
C THR A 479 -6.19 -42.41 136.27
N CYS A 480 -6.22 -43.27 137.29
CA CYS A 480 -6.92 -43.03 138.57
C CYS A 480 -6.00 -42.53 139.71
N ALA A 481 -6.53 -41.71 140.63
CA ALA A 481 -5.78 -41.15 141.78
C ALA A 481 -5.71 -42.09 143.00
N ALA A 482 -4.57 -42.11 143.70
CA ALA A 482 -4.08 -43.18 144.57
C ALA A 482 -4.74 -43.36 145.97
N SER A 483 -5.95 -42.85 146.24
CA SER A 483 -6.57 -42.95 147.57
C SER A 483 -8.02 -43.45 147.63
N ALA A 484 -8.52 -44.12 146.59
CA ALA A 484 -9.76 -44.91 146.65
C ALA A 484 -9.71 -46.13 145.70
N PRO A 485 -10.37 -47.27 146.03
CA PRO A 485 -10.36 -48.45 145.18
C PRO A 485 -11.29 -48.27 143.98
N CYS A 486 -10.74 -47.93 142.81
CA CYS A 486 -11.49 -47.96 141.56
C CYS A 486 -11.56 -49.41 141.03
N GLY A 487 -12.77 -49.96 140.96
CA GLY A 487 -13.03 -51.21 140.23
C GLY A 487 -13.03 -50.99 138.71
N LEU A 488 -11.87 -51.25 138.06
CA LEU A 488 -11.56 -51.58 136.64
C LEU A 488 -12.10 -50.70 135.48
N PRO A 489 -11.42 -50.61 134.30
CA PRO A 489 -9.98 -50.53 133.97
C PRO A 489 -9.61 -49.22 133.20
N LEU A 490 -8.34 -49.07 132.77
CA LEU A 490 -7.83 -47.97 131.93
C LEU A 490 -8.58 -47.89 130.58
N VAL A 491 -8.97 -46.68 130.14
CA VAL A 491 -9.56 -46.42 128.81
C VAL A 491 -8.51 -45.75 127.92
N HIS A 492 -8.30 -46.29 126.72
CA HIS A 492 -7.48 -45.69 125.66
C HIS A 492 -8.37 -45.36 124.46
N GLY A 493 -8.20 -44.19 123.86
CA GLY A 493 -8.97 -43.74 122.71
C GLY A 493 -8.14 -42.90 121.74
N VAL A 494 -8.56 -42.88 120.48
CA VAL A 494 -7.99 -42.04 119.42
C VAL A 494 -9.14 -41.24 118.83
N LEU A 495 -9.04 -39.90 118.78
CA LEU A 495 -10.06 -39.12 118.09
C LEU A 495 -9.88 -39.31 116.58
N SER A 496 -10.78 -40.09 115.97
CA SER A 496 -10.97 -40.02 114.53
C SER A 496 -11.87 -38.83 114.24
N LEU A 497 -11.26 -37.67 113.97
CA LEU A 497 -11.93 -36.67 113.17
C LEU A 497 -12.17 -37.30 111.79
N SER A 498 -13.40 -37.77 111.56
CA SER A 498 -13.90 -37.92 110.20
C SER A 498 -13.96 -36.52 109.59
N THR A 499 -12.85 -36.12 108.98
CA THR A 499 -12.80 -35.05 108.01
C THR A 499 -13.68 -35.48 106.83
N ARG A 500 -14.95 -35.05 106.87
CA ARG A 500 -15.71 -34.85 105.64
C ARG A 500 -14.98 -33.78 104.84
N PHE A 501 -14.37 -34.18 103.74
CA PHE A 501 -14.05 -33.27 102.65
C PHE A 501 -14.45 -33.94 101.33
N SER A 502 -15.21 -33.16 100.56
CA SER A 502 -15.65 -33.42 99.19
C SER A 502 -14.49 -33.50 98.20
#